data_AF-A0A1W9STP2-F1
#
_entry.id   AF-A0A1W9STP2-F1
#
_cell.length_a   1.000
_cell.length_b   1.000
_cell.length_c   1.000
_cell.angle_alpha   90.00
_cell.angle_beta   90.00
_cell.angle_gamma   90.00
#
_symmetry.space_group_name_H-M   'P 1'
#
loop_
_entity.id
_entity.type
_entity.pdbx_description
1 polymer ?
#
loop_
_entity_poly.entity_id
_entity_poly.type
_entity_poly.pdbx_seq_one_letter_code
_entity_poly.pdbx_strand_id
1 'polypeptide(L)' 'MIRKDLTKAEEQIMKILWKIKKGFVKDIISHFKMPKPAYNTVSTIVRILERKNFVSHKVYGK' A
#
# COMPACT_ATOMS: atom_id res chain seq x y z
N MET A 1 0.02 -14.55 -19.56
CA MET A 1 -0.45 -13.47 -18.66
C MET A 1 0.05 -13.78 -17.26
N ILE A 2 0.99 -13.00 -16.71
CA ILE A 2 1.58 -13.28 -15.39
C ILE A 2 0.61 -12.78 -14.32
N ARG A 3 -0.19 -13.68 -13.73
CA ARG A 3 -0.93 -13.39 -12.48
C ARG A 3 0.10 -13.38 -11.35
N LYS A 4 0.60 -12.20 -11.00
CA LYS A 4 1.29 -12.01 -9.72
C LYS A 4 0.21 -11.94 -8.66
N ASP A 5 -0.08 -13.05 -8.00
CA ASP A 5 -1.02 -13.09 -6.89
C ASP A 5 -0.55 -12.15 -5.78
N LEU A 6 -1.30 -11.06 -5.60
CA LEU A 6 -1.15 -10.20 -4.45
C LEU A 6 -1.74 -10.95 -3.26
N THR A 7 -1.02 -10.99 -2.16
CA THR A 7 -1.59 -11.45 -0.88
C THR A 7 -2.80 -10.58 -0.53
N LYS A 8 -3.73 -11.10 0.28
CA LYS A 8 -4.92 -10.34 0.71
C LYS A 8 -4.58 -8.95 1.24
N ALA A 9 -3.48 -8.84 1.99
CA ALA A 9 -3.02 -7.58 2.56
C ALA A 9 -2.45 -6.61 1.49
N GLU A 10 -1.69 -7.12 0.52
CA GLU A 10 -1.21 -6.34 -0.63
C GLU A 10 -2.36 -5.82 -1.48
N GLU A 11 -3.35 -6.67 -1.76
CA GLU A 11 -4.52 -6.29 -2.55
C GLU A 11 -5.35 -5.20 -1.84
N GLN A 12 -5.53 -5.31 -0.52
CA GLN A 12 -6.23 -4.29 0.27
C GLN A 12 -5.51 -2.94 0.19
N ILE A 13 -4.19 -2.92 0.38
CA ILE A 13 -3.39 -1.69 0.30
C ILE A 13 -3.43 -1.11 -1.11
N MET A 14 -3.30 -1.95 -2.15
CA MET A 14 -3.43 -1.53 -3.54
C MET A 14 -4.79 -0.91 -3.84
N LYS A 15 -5.89 -1.52 -3.38
CA LYS A 15 -7.25 -0.98 -3.54
C LYS A 15 -7.41 0.39 -2.88
N ILE A 16 -6.85 0.56 -1.69
CA ILE A 16 -6.88 1.84 -0.96
C ILE A 16 -6.03 2.88 -1.71
N LEU A 17 -4.80 2.54 -2.09
CA LEU A 17 -3.90 3.39 -2.88
C LEU A 17 -4.55 3.84 -4.18
N TRP A 18 -5.23 2.93 -4.89
CA TRP A 18 -5.96 3.25 -6.12
C TRP A 18 -7.09 4.25 -5.88
N LYS A 19 -7.79 4.13 -4.74
CA LYS A 19 -8.89 5.02 -4.36
C LYS A 19 -8.40 6.41 -3.98
N ILE A 20 -7.33 6.51 -3.19
CA ILE A 20 -6.79 7.79 -2.73
C ILE A 20 -5.87 8.46 -3.77
N LYS A 21 -5.39 7.70 -4.77
CA LYS A 21 -4.41 8.04 -5.83
C LYS A 21 -3.03 8.48 -5.34
N LYS A 22 -2.96 9.21 -4.22
CA LYS A 22 -1.76 9.68 -3.54
C LYS A 22 -2.05 9.83 -2.05
N GLY A 23 -1.08 9.51 -1.22
CA GLY A 23 -1.21 9.63 0.23
C GLY A 23 -0.04 8.99 0.95
N PHE A 24 0.08 9.26 2.24
CA PHE A 24 1.09 8.65 3.09
C PHE A 24 0.61 7.30 3.63
N VAL A 25 1.53 6.53 4.20
CA VAL A 25 1.22 5.26 4.87
C VAL A 25 0.14 5.45 5.95
N LYS A 26 0.13 6.60 6.64
CA LYS A 26 -0.91 6.96 7.63
C LYS A 26 -2.31 7.14 7.00
N ASP A 27 -2.39 7.71 5.81
CA ASP A 27 -3.67 7.84 5.07
C ASP A 27 -4.21 6.46 4.71
N ILE A 28 -3.33 5.56 4.24
CA ILE A 28 -3.71 4.18 3.91
C ILE A 28 -4.30 3.48 5.14
N ILE A 29 -3.63 3.56 6.29
CA ILE A 29 -4.09 2.98 7.56
C ILE A 29 -5.43 3.57 8.01
N SER A 30 -5.65 4.87 7.75
CA SER A 30 -6.90 5.55 8.11
C SER A 30 -8.09 5.06 7.29
N HIS A 31 -7.86 4.51 6.10
CA HIS A 31 -8.89 3.90 5.25
C HIS A 31 -9.17 2.42 5.59
N PHE A 32 -8.39 1.80 6.48
CA PHE A 32 -8.69 0.45 6.97
C PHE A 32 -9.82 0.48 8.01
N LYS A 33 -10.77 -0.47 7.85
CA LYS A 33 -11.75 -0.79 8.90
C LYS A 33 -11.04 -1.46 10.08
N MET A 34 -11.57 -1.34 11.30
CA MET A 34 -10.99 -2.02 12.47
C MET A 34 -11.01 -3.56 12.28
N PRO A 35 -9.96 -4.28 12.69
CA PRO A 35 -8.72 -3.79 13.29
C PRO A 35 -7.77 -3.16 12.27
N LYS A 36 -7.22 -1.99 12.61
CA LYS A 36 -6.24 -1.30 11.76
C LYS A 36 -4.93 -2.08 11.74
N PRO A 37 -4.33 -2.34 10.57
CA PRO A 37 -3.02 -2.94 10.50
C PRO A 37 -1.99 -2.01 11.14
N ALA A 38 -0.94 -2.59 11.71
CA ALA A 38 0.15 -1.82 12.26
C ALA A 38 0.91 -1.06 11.16
N TYR A 39 1.51 0.07 11.52
CA TYR A 39 2.19 0.95 10.56
C TYR A 39 3.34 0.24 9.82
N ASN A 40 4.12 -0.55 10.55
CA ASN A 40 5.19 -1.39 10.00
C ASN A 40 4.65 -2.38 8.96
N THR A 41 3.49 -2.99 9.17
CA THR A 41 2.86 -3.91 8.21
C THR A 41 2.55 -3.19 6.90
N VAL A 42 1.88 -2.03 6.96
CA VAL A 42 1.57 -1.25 5.77
C VAL A 42 2.84 -0.75 5.08
N SER A 43 3.82 -0.25 5.85
CA SER A 43 5.10 0.22 5.30
C SER A 43 5.86 -0.88 4.57
N THR A 44 5.92 -2.09 5.14
CA THR A 44 6.59 -3.24 4.51
C THR A 44 5.88 -3.61 3.21
N ILE A 45 4.55 -3.68 3.21
CA ILE A 45 3.76 -4.04 2.03
C ILE A 45 3.89 -2.99 0.93
N VAL A 46 3.84 -1.70 1.26
CA VAL A 46 4.06 -0.62 0.29
C VAL A 46 5.43 -0.76 -0.37
N ARG A 47 6.47 -1.10 0.40
CA ARG A 47 7.83 -1.38 -0.11
C ARG A 47 7.87 -2.61 -1.02
N ILE A 48 7.12 -3.66 -0.71
CA ILE A 48 7.01 -4.85 -1.56
C ILE A 48 6.31 -4.51 -2.89
N LEU A 49 5.20 -3.78 -2.83
CA LEU A 49 4.46 -3.32 -4.00
C LEU A 49 5.32 -2.42 -4.91
N GLU A 50 6.14 -1.57 -4.30
CA GLU A 50 7.13 -0.74 -4.99
C GLU A 50 8.21 -1.59 -5.67
N ARG A 51 8.82 -2.54 -4.95
CA ARG A 51 9.79 -3.48 -5.55
C ARG A 51 9.18 -4.29 -6.70
N LYS A 52 7.89 -4.63 -6.59
CA LYS A 52 7.13 -5.30 -7.64
C LYS A 52 6.71 -4.38 -8.79
N ASN A 53 7.06 -3.09 -8.76
CA ASN A 53 6.70 -2.04 -9.73
C ASN A 53 5.18 -1.80 -9.87
N PHE A 54 4.38 -2.15 -8.85
CA PHE A 54 2.93 -1.86 -8.83
C PHE A 54 2.61 -0.43 -8.36
N VAL A 55 3.46 0.13 -7.50
CA VAL A 55 3.24 1.44 -6.88
C VAL A 55 4.55 2.21 -6.95
N SER A 56 4.52 3.43 -7.45
CA SER A 56 5.67 4.34 -7.32
C SER A 56 5.42 5.23 -6.12
N HIS A 57 6.33 5.25 -5.16
CA HIS A 57 6.34 6.31 -4.16
C HIS A 57 7.05 7.52 -4.76
N LYS A 58 6.49 8.71 -4.56
CA LYS A 58 7.21 9.96 -4.83
C LYS A 58 7.74 10.42 -3.48
N VAL A 59 9.04 10.30 -3.22
CA VAL A 59 9.63 10.87 -2.00
C VAL A 59 9.47 12.38 -2.12
N TYR A 60 8.57 12.97 -1.33
CA TYR A 60 8.61 14.39 -1.07
C TYR A 60 9.62 14.60 0.04
N GLY A 61 10.89 14.78 -0.34
CA GLY A 61 11.99 15.04 0.58
C GLY A 61 12.92 16.11 0.01
N LYS A 62 12.92 17.28 0.64
CA LYS A 62 14.14 18.05 0.91
C LYS A 62 14.05 18.58 2.32
#